data_AF-A0A9E3SR59-F1
#
_entry.id   AF-A0A9E3SR59-F1
#
_cell.length_a   1.000
_cell.length_b   1.000
_cell.length_c   1.000
_cell.angle_alpha   90.00
_cell.angle_beta   90.00
_cell.angle_gamma   90.00
#
_symmetry.space_group_name_H-M   'P 1'
#
loop_
_entity.id
_entity.type
_entity.pdbx_description
1 polymer ?
#
loop_
_entity_poly.entity_id
_entity_poly.type
_entity_poly.pdbx_seq_one_letter_code
_entity_poly.pdbx_strand_id
1 'polypeptide(L)'
;MKMALVLVRGSGDVGSAVALRLREAGHRVVVHDDPRPAHARRGMALTDAFFEGAASFGGLRAKRARQVEDVPRMVDCGHAIPVTDAGFAEVAAAIRPDALVDARMRKHATPEPLRGLA
;
A
#
# COMPACT_ATOMS: atom_id res chain seq x y z
N MET A 1 -22.15 -1.03 -1.03
CA MET A 1 -21.03 -1.12 -1.99
C MET A 1 -20.36 -2.48 -1.82
N LYS A 2 -19.87 -3.10 -2.90
CA LYS A 2 -19.07 -4.34 -2.81
C LYS A 2 -17.70 -4.04 -2.20
N MET A 3 -17.24 -4.91 -1.31
CA MET A 3 -15.94 -4.80 -0.64
C MET A 3 -14.81 -5.18 -1.59
N ALA A 4 -14.14 -4.18 -2.16
CA ALA A 4 -12.94 -4.35 -3.01
C ALA A 4 -11.65 -4.51 -2.19
N LEU A 5 -10.66 -5.20 -2.77
CA LEU A 5 -9.25 -5.19 -2.39
C LEU A 5 -8.47 -4.26 -3.32
N VAL A 6 -7.87 -3.21 -2.77
CA VAL A 6 -7.17 -2.18 -3.53
C VAL A 6 -5.67 -2.24 -3.24
N LEU A 7 -4.87 -2.28 -4.30
CA LEU A 7 -3.42 -2.09 -4.21
C LEU A 7 -3.09 -0.62 -4.44
N VAL A 8 -2.55 0.04 -3.43
CA VAL A 8 -2.09 1.44 -3.51
C VAL A 8 -0.59 1.43 -3.70
N ARG A 9 -0.11 2.09 -4.75
CA ARG A 9 1.32 2.24 -5.01
C ARG A 9 1.80 3.62 -4.57
N GLY A 10 2.80 3.66 -3.69
CA GLY A 10 3.30 4.85 -3.02
C GLY A 10 2.76 4.96 -1.59
N SER A 11 3.68 5.08 -0.63
CA SER A 11 3.42 5.12 0.82
C SER A 11 3.54 6.51 1.43
N GLY A 12 3.82 7.54 0.62
CA GLY A 12 3.87 8.95 1.04
C GLY A 12 2.50 9.52 1.39
N ASP A 13 2.41 10.86 1.50
CA ASP A 13 1.22 11.57 1.98
C ASP A 13 -0.06 11.20 1.21
N VAL A 14 -0.01 11.24 -0.13
CA VAL A 14 -1.17 10.96 -1.00
C VAL A 14 -1.61 9.51 -0.86
N GLY A 15 -0.69 8.55 -0.97
CA GLY A 15 -1.03 7.12 -0.88
C GLY A 15 -1.56 6.74 0.50
N SER A 16 -1.02 7.33 1.56
CA SER A 16 -1.49 7.14 2.93
C SER A 16 -2.90 7.69 3.14
N ALA A 17 -3.18 8.89 2.61
CA ALA A 17 -4.52 9.49 2.66
C ALA A 17 -5.54 8.67 1.85
N VAL A 18 -5.15 8.16 0.68
CA VAL A 18 -5.98 7.25 -0.12
C VAL A 18 -6.27 5.97 0.66
N ALA A 19 -5.26 5.34 1.26
CA ALA A 19 -5.42 4.13 2.05
C ALA A 19 -6.37 4.35 3.24
N LEU A 20 -6.29 5.51 3.89
CA LEU A 20 -7.22 5.93 4.95
C LEU A 20 -8.66 6.00 4.46
N ARG A 21 -8.91 6.78 3.41
CA ARG A 21 -10.26 6.94 2.84
C ARG A 21 -10.85 5.60 2.38
N LEU A 22 -10.02 4.74 1.77
CA LEU A 22 -10.45 3.40 1.33
C LEU A 22 -10.81 2.49 2.50
N ARG A 23 -10.03 2.47 3.59
CA ARG A 23 -10.41 1.71 4.81
C ARG A 23 -11.66 2.24 5.47
N GLU A 24 -11.82 3.57 5.56
CA GLU A 24 -13.02 4.21 6.11
C GLU A 24 -14.28 3.84 5.29
N ALA A 25 -14.13 3.67 3.97
CA ALA A 25 -15.18 3.18 3.07
C ALA A 25 -15.39 1.64 3.13
N GLY A 26 -14.62 0.93 3.96
CA GLY A 26 -14.69 -0.52 4.16
C GLY A 26 -13.75 -1.34 3.27
N HIS A 27 -13.15 -0.80 2.22
CA HIS A 27 -12.31 -1.56 1.30
C HIS A 27 -11.08 -2.15 1.99
N ARG A 28 -10.59 -3.31 1.53
CA ARG A 28 -9.28 -3.85 1.95
C ARG A 28 -8.19 -3.15 1.15
N VAL A 29 -7.06 -2.85 1.80
CA VAL A 29 -5.99 -2.06 1.20
C VAL A 29 -4.66 -2.72 1.48
N VAL A 30 -3.81 -2.79 0.46
CA VAL A 30 -2.38 -3.07 0.56
C VAL A 30 -1.64 -1.85 0.03
N VAL A 31 -0.58 -1.44 0.72
CA VAL A 31 0.28 -0.34 0.27
C VAL A 31 1.62 -0.92 -0.18
N HIS A 32 1.97 -0.69 -1.44
CA HIS A 32 3.26 -1.06 -2.00
C HIS A 32 4.11 0.20 -2.20
N ASP A 33 5.41 0.12 -1.93
CA ASP A 33 6.36 1.17 -2.33
C ASP A 33 7.72 0.57 -2.69
N ASP A 34 8.63 1.38 -3.23
CA ASP A 34 9.99 0.94 -3.53
C ASP A 34 10.78 0.72 -2.20
N PRO A 35 11.82 -0.16 -2.15
CA PRO A 35 12.50 -0.57 -0.90
C PRO A 35 13.07 0.54 -0.01
N ARG A 36 13.32 1.71 -0.59
CA ARG A 36 13.71 2.92 0.15
C ARG A 36 12.81 4.06 -0.30
N PRO A 37 11.59 4.15 0.25
CA PRO A 37 10.66 5.20 -0.12
C PRO A 37 11.30 6.57 0.18
N ALA A 38 11.48 7.41 -0.84
CA ALA A 38 12.14 8.70 -0.72
C ALA A 38 11.16 9.81 -0.26
N HIS A 39 10.34 9.52 0.74
CA HIS A 39 9.37 10.48 1.29
C HIS A 39 10.03 11.24 2.44
N ALA A 40 10.21 12.55 2.27
CA ALA A 40 11.00 13.37 3.18
C ALA A 40 10.36 13.60 4.56
N ARG A 41 9.04 13.40 4.69
CA ARG A 41 8.28 13.67 5.92
C ARG A 41 7.86 12.37 6.58
N ARG A 42 8.55 12.03 7.69
CA ARG A 42 8.22 10.90 8.58
C ARG A 42 7.24 11.34 9.68
N GLY A 43 6.46 10.42 10.24
CA GLY A 43 5.44 10.65 11.26
C GLY A 43 4.06 11.07 10.74
N MET A 44 3.93 11.34 9.44
CA MET A 44 2.71 11.85 8.81
C MET A 44 2.15 10.93 7.71
N ALA A 45 2.74 9.74 7.53
CA ALA A 45 2.38 8.81 6.47
C ALA A 45 2.66 7.36 6.90
N LEU A 46 2.15 6.39 6.14
CA LEU A 46 2.43 4.96 6.34
C LEU A 46 3.86 4.57 5.95
N THR A 47 4.64 5.48 5.38
CA THR A 47 6.05 5.29 5.01
C THR A 47 6.88 4.75 6.17
N ASP A 48 6.61 5.17 7.41
CA ASP A 48 7.42 4.78 8.57
C ASP A 48 7.40 3.26 8.80
N ALA A 49 6.33 2.57 8.39
CA ALA A 49 6.24 1.12 8.53
C ALA A 49 7.31 0.38 7.70
N PHE A 50 7.82 0.99 6.62
CA PHE A 50 8.93 0.43 5.85
C PHE A 50 10.24 0.44 6.63
N PHE A 51 10.44 1.40 7.54
CA PHE A 51 11.66 1.56 8.32
C PHE A 51 11.56 0.93 9.72
N GLU A 52 10.42 1.13 10.39
CA GLU A 52 10.20 0.73 11.79
C GLU A 52 9.43 -0.60 11.90
N GLY A 53 8.93 -1.13 10.78
CA GLY A 53 8.15 -2.37 10.72
C GLY A 53 6.65 -2.18 11.01
N ALA A 54 6.25 -1.05 11.57
CA ALA A 54 4.86 -0.64 11.75
C ALA A 54 4.73 0.89 11.76
N ALA A 55 3.52 1.39 11.52
CA ALA A 55 3.20 2.81 11.62
C ALA A 55 1.74 2.99 12.04
N SER A 56 1.43 4.14 12.63
CA SER A 56 0.05 4.56 12.87
C SER A 56 -0.21 5.90 12.18
N PHE A 57 -1.33 6.01 11.47
CA PHE A 57 -1.72 7.22 10.74
C PHE A 57 -3.23 7.35 10.73
N GLY A 58 -3.78 8.47 11.22
CA GLY A 58 -5.23 8.71 11.21
C GLY A 58 -6.06 7.60 11.90
N GLY A 59 -5.52 6.98 12.96
CA GLY A 59 -6.17 5.84 13.64
C GLY A 59 -5.99 4.48 12.95
N LEU A 60 -5.45 4.46 11.72
CA LEU A 60 -5.05 3.21 11.07
C LEU A 60 -3.73 2.70 11.62
N ARG A 61 -3.60 1.37 11.62
CA ARG A 61 -2.33 0.69 11.84
C ARG A 61 -1.86 0.09 10.53
N ALA A 62 -0.58 0.25 10.23
CA ALA A 62 0.11 -0.42 9.15
C ALA A 62 1.22 -1.31 9.70
N LYS A 63 1.48 -2.42 9.02
CA LYS A 63 2.55 -3.36 9.38
C LYS A 63 3.27 -3.83 8.12
N ARG A 64 4.60 -3.96 8.21
CA ARG A 64 5.42 -4.42 7.09
C ARG A 64 5.28 -5.92 6.88
N ALA A 65 4.84 -6.29 5.69
CA ALA A 65 4.96 -7.63 5.13
C ALA A 65 6.35 -7.74 4.48
N ARG A 66 7.20 -8.62 5.03
CA ARG A 66 8.59 -8.80 4.58
C ARG A 66 8.68 -9.74 3.38
N GLN A 67 7.73 -10.66 3.27
CA GLN A 67 7.63 -11.63 2.19
C GLN A 67 6.30 -11.45 1.45
N VAL A 68 6.27 -11.80 0.16
CA VAL A 68 5.05 -11.67 -0.67
C VAL A 68 3.91 -12.51 -0.10
N GLU A 69 4.24 -13.68 0.45
CA GLU A 69 3.31 -14.65 1.01
C GLU A 69 2.64 -14.16 2.30
N ASP A 70 3.24 -13.17 2.97
CA ASP A 70 2.65 -12.55 4.16
C ASP A 70 1.49 -11.60 3.78
N VAL A 71 1.51 -11.04 2.57
CA VAL A 71 0.55 -10.02 2.16
C VAL A 71 -0.88 -10.55 2.17
N PRO A 72 -1.23 -11.68 1.49
CA PRO A 72 -2.59 -12.21 1.54
C PRO A 72 -3.05 -12.55 2.96
N ARG A 73 -2.16 -13.17 3.75
CA ARG A 73 -2.46 -13.57 5.15
C ARG A 73 -2.80 -12.35 6.01
N MET A 74 -2.07 -11.25 5.84
CA MET A 74 -2.31 -10.02 6.58
C MET A 74 -3.58 -9.31 6.10
N VAL A 75 -3.88 -9.34 4.78
CA VAL A 75 -5.15 -8.84 4.23
C VAL A 75 -6.33 -9.58 4.84
N ASP A 76 -6.27 -10.91 4.92
CA ASP A 76 -7.34 -11.74 5.48
C ASP A 76 -7.48 -11.57 7.00
N CYS A 77 -6.36 -11.39 7.70
CA CYS A 77 -6.35 -11.09 9.13
C CYS A 77 -7.01 -9.74 9.46
N GLY A 78 -6.83 -8.73 8.61
CA GLY A 78 -7.55 -7.45 8.70
C GLY A 78 -7.19 -6.53 9.88
N HIS A 79 -6.24 -6.92 10.74
CA HIS A 79 -5.83 -6.12 11.92
C HIS A 79 -5.03 -4.85 11.60
N ALA A 80 -4.31 -4.84 10.47
CA ALA A 80 -3.50 -3.72 10.02
C ALA A 80 -3.41 -3.73 8.49
N ILE A 81 -3.15 -2.56 7.90
CA ILE A 81 -2.85 -2.43 6.48
C ILE A 81 -1.47 -3.06 6.22
N PRO A 82 -1.35 -4.06 5.34
CA PRO A 82 -0.05 -4.56 4.92
C PRO A 82 0.66 -3.50 4.10
N VAL A 83 1.91 -3.21 4.46
CA VAL A 83 2.83 -2.44 3.62
C VAL A 83 3.95 -3.34 3.14
N THR A 84 4.38 -3.23 1.90
CA THR A 84 5.44 -4.10 1.37
C THR A 84 6.27 -3.41 0.29
N ASP A 85 7.54 -3.76 0.25
CA ASP A 85 8.50 -3.42 -0.79
C ASP A 85 8.95 -4.63 -1.61
N ALA A 86 8.25 -5.76 -1.48
CA ALA A 86 8.45 -6.93 -2.32
C ALA A 86 8.07 -6.62 -3.79
N GLY A 87 8.48 -7.48 -4.72
CA GLY A 87 8.31 -7.24 -6.16
C GLY A 87 6.86 -6.88 -6.52
N PHE A 88 6.65 -5.70 -7.12
CA PHE A 88 5.30 -5.20 -7.40
C PHE A 88 4.41 -6.19 -8.17
N ALA A 89 4.96 -6.82 -9.21
CA ALA A 89 4.24 -7.79 -10.03
C ALA A 89 3.89 -9.06 -9.22
N GLU A 90 4.77 -9.49 -8.32
CA GLU A 90 4.57 -10.65 -7.45
C GLU A 90 3.46 -10.36 -6.43
N VAL A 91 3.48 -9.17 -5.83
CA VAL A 91 2.43 -8.71 -4.91
C VAL A 91 1.08 -8.62 -5.63
N ALA A 92 1.04 -7.99 -6.81
CA ALA A 92 -0.19 -7.89 -7.60
C ALA A 92 -0.74 -9.26 -7.99
N ALA A 93 0.12 -10.20 -8.39
CA ALA A 93 -0.27 -11.57 -8.71
C ALA A 93 -0.75 -12.36 -7.48
N ALA A 94 -0.11 -12.17 -6.33
CA ALA A 94 -0.45 -12.86 -5.09
C ALA A 94 -1.84 -12.45 -4.55
N ILE A 95 -2.17 -11.16 -4.65
CA ILE A 95 -3.42 -10.64 -4.06
C ILE A 95 -4.55 -10.46 -5.07
N ARG A 96 -4.24 -10.36 -6.37
CA ARG A 96 -5.20 -10.09 -7.47
C ARG A 96 -6.18 -8.97 -7.10
N PRO A 97 -5.70 -7.72 -6.96
CA PRO A 97 -6.52 -6.63 -6.47
C PRO A 97 -7.67 -6.32 -7.45
N ASP A 98 -8.82 -5.89 -6.92
CA ASP A 98 -9.95 -5.41 -7.74
C ASP A 98 -9.68 -4.03 -8.36
N ALA A 99 -8.73 -3.28 -7.77
CA ALA A 99 -8.32 -1.98 -8.27
C ALA A 99 -6.86 -1.68 -7.90
N LEU A 100 -6.20 -0.94 -8.77
CA LEU A 100 -4.86 -0.39 -8.56
C LEU A 100 -4.92 1.13 -8.53
N VAL A 101 -4.32 1.74 -7.51
CA VAL A 101 -4.19 3.20 -7.40
C VAL A 101 -2.70 3.56 -7.39
N ASP A 102 -2.22 4.20 -8.45
CA ASP A 102 -0.88 4.78 -8.47
C ASP A 102 -0.91 6.17 -7.81
N ALA A 103 -0.39 6.24 -6.58
CA ALA A 103 -0.30 7.45 -5.77
C ALA A 103 1.15 7.98 -5.68
N ARG A 104 2.06 7.48 -6.52
CA ARG A 104 3.45 7.96 -6.55
C ARG A 104 3.53 9.32 -7.23
N MET A 105 4.10 10.29 -6.53
CA MET A 105 4.34 11.62 -7.08
C MET A 105 5.65 11.64 -7.88
N ARG A 106 5.62 11.20 -9.14
CA ARG A 106 6.79 11.17 -10.04
C ARG A 106 6.65 12.16 -11.19
N LYS A 107 6.79 13.46 -10.90
CA LYS A 107 6.58 14.57 -11.88
C LYS A 107 7.40 14.44 -13.18
N HIS A 108 8.60 13.85 -13.09
CA HIS A 108 9.55 13.79 -14.20
C HIS A 108 9.83 12.37 -14.70
N ALA A 109 9.19 11.35 -14.12
CA ALA A 109 9.40 9.97 -14.55
C ALA A 109 8.43 9.62 -15.68
N THR A 110 8.87 8.74 -16.59
CA THR A 110 7.95 8.10 -17.53
C THR A 110 7.09 7.09 -16.76
N PRO A 111 5.75 7.16 -16.83
CA PRO A 111 4.89 6.18 -16.17
C PRO A 111 5.12 4.78 -16.75
N GLU A 112 5.30 3.80 -15.88
CA GLU A 112 5.31 2.39 -16.27
C GLU A 112 3.88 1.92 -16.62
N PRO A 113 3.71 0.92 -17.51
CA PRO A 113 2.39 0.41 -17.86
C PRO A 113 1.74 -0.30 -16.66
N LEU A 114 0.58 0.21 -16.23
CA LEU A 114 -0.18 -0.35 -15.10
C LEU A 114 -1.56 -0.89 -15.50
N ARG A 115 -1.95 -0.75 -16.77
CA ARG A 115 -3.26 -1.19 -17.27
C ARG A 115 -3.33 -2.72 -17.30
N GLY A 116 -4.46 -3.29 -16.88
CA GLY A 116 -4.70 -4.73 -16.87
C GLY A 116 -4.06 -5.50 -15.70
N LEU A 117 -3.55 -4.78 -14.70
CA LEU A 117 -2.96 -5.38 -13.48
C LEU A 117 -3.95 -5.50 -12.31
N ALA A 118 -5.18 -5.06 -12.51
CA ALA A 118 -6.34 -5.19 -11.63
C ALA A 118 -7.58 -5.42 -12.50
#